data_AF-E9H0N1-F1
#
_entry.id   AF-E9H0N1-F1
#
_cell.length_a   1.000
_cell.length_b   1.000
_cell.length_c   1.000
_cell.angle_alpha   90.00
_cell.angle_beta   90.00
_cell.angle_gamma   90.00
#
_symmetry.space_group_name_H-M   'P 1'
#
loop_
_entity.id
_entity.type
_entity.pdbx_description
1 polymer ?
#
loop_
_entity_poly.entity_id
_entity_poly.type
_entity_poly.pdbx_seq_one_letter_code
_entity_poly.pdbx_strand_id
1 'polypeptide(L)'
;LSSLSPKGILFQATRGLDYLHQNHFVHRNVKPSSFLIKEIQSSNSSNRYAVKITDFRLSRQLDQGKDLSGTVASEGWEAPESRREKQPLHQSLDVFILGCFYHYVLTG
;
A
#
# COMPACT_ATOMS: atom_id res chain seq x y z
N LEU A 1 9.62 -20.06 0.71
CA LEU A 1 9.46 -19.01 1.76
C LEU A 1 10.75 -18.70 2.52
N SER A 2 11.72 -19.62 2.65
CA SER A 2 12.98 -19.37 3.38
C SER A 2 13.83 -18.19 2.88
N SER A 3 13.60 -17.68 1.65
CA SER A 3 14.24 -16.46 1.11
C SER A 3 13.34 -15.21 1.11
N LEU A 4 12.08 -15.31 1.55
CA LEU A 4 11.16 -14.17 1.65
C LEU A 4 11.26 -13.54 3.04
N SER A 5 12.02 -12.46 3.18
CA SER A 5 12.13 -11.75 4.46
C SER A 5 11.00 -10.73 4.63
N PRO A 6 10.50 -10.52 5.87
CA PRO A 6 9.59 -9.42 6.19
C PRO A 6 10.13 -8.07 5.70
N LYS A 7 11.42 -7.79 5.94
CA LYS A 7 12.11 -6.58 5.43
C LYS A 7 11.99 -6.44 3.92
N GLY A 8 12.15 -7.53 3.17
CA GLY A 8 12.03 -7.54 1.71
C GLY A 8 10.60 -7.25 1.23
N ILE A 9 9.58 -7.74 1.94
CA ILE A 9 8.17 -7.45 1.65
C ILE A 9 7.90 -5.96 1.86
N LEU A 10 8.25 -5.46 3.05
CA LEU A 10 8.01 -4.07 3.47
C LEU A 10 8.71 -3.06 2.56
N PHE A 11 9.95 -3.35 2.17
CA PHE A 11 10.70 -2.52 1.24
C PHE A 11 10.01 -2.43 -0.13
N GLN A 12 9.60 -3.56 -0.70
CA GLN A 12 8.95 -3.55 -2.02
C GLN A 12 7.55 -2.93 -1.99
N ALA A 13 6.77 -3.17 -0.94
CA ALA A 13 5.47 -2.53 -0.72
C ALA A 13 5.61 -1.00 -0.66
N THR A 14 6.58 -0.50 0.11
CA THR A 14 6.87 0.93 0.22
C THR A 14 7.30 1.53 -1.11
N ARG A 15 8.20 0.86 -1.85
CA ARG A 15 8.60 1.32 -3.18
C ARG A 15 7.44 1.38 -4.16
N GLY A 16 6.50 0.44 -4.08
CA GLY A 16 5.30 0.46 -4.91
C GLY A 16 4.40 1.64 -4.59
N LEU A 17 4.17 1.94 -3.30
CA LEU A 17 3.35 3.08 -2.89
C LEU A 17 4.02 4.42 -3.20
N ASP A 18 5.32 4.56 -2.95
CA ASP A 18 6.12 5.73 -3.32
C ASP A 18 6.01 6.01 -4.82
N TYR A 19 6.08 4.98 -5.67
CA TYR A 19 5.86 5.13 -7.10
C TYR A 19 4.47 5.68 -7.44
N LEU A 20 3.40 5.20 -6.79
CA LEU A 20 2.06 5.76 -7.00
C LEU A 20 2.00 7.23 -6.59
N HIS A 21 2.58 7.57 -5.43
CA HIS A 21 2.57 8.93 -4.90
C HIS A 21 3.35 9.91 -5.80
N GLN A 22 4.49 9.50 -6.35
CA GLN A 22 5.24 10.29 -7.33
C GLN A 22 4.45 10.57 -8.62
N ASN A 23 3.50 9.69 -8.96
CA ASN A 23 2.61 9.85 -10.10
C ASN A 23 1.25 10.45 -9.72
N HIS A 24 1.15 11.09 -8.55
CA HIS A 24 -0.05 11.72 -8.03
C HIS A 24 -1.24 10.75 -7.82
N PHE A 25 -1.00 9.46 -7.66
CA PHE A 25 -2.04 8.50 -7.29
C PHE A 25 -2.03 8.23 -5.79
N VAL A 26 -3.21 8.13 -5.19
CA VAL A 26 -3.43 7.63 -3.82
C VAL A 26 -4.16 6.29 -3.93
N HIS A 27 -3.64 5.25 -3.27
CA HIS A 27 -4.17 3.89 -3.34
C HIS A 27 -5.51 3.77 -2.61
N ARG A 28 -5.61 4.31 -1.38
CA ARG A 28 -6.79 4.37 -0.49
C ARG A 28 -7.33 3.04 0.03
N ASN A 29 -6.68 1.93 -0.31
CA ASN A 29 -7.14 0.58 0.05
C ASN A 29 -5.98 -0.37 0.34
N VAL A 30 -4.95 0.15 1.01
CA VAL A 30 -3.78 -0.61 1.42
C VAL A 30 -4.19 -1.62 2.50
N LYS A 31 -3.89 -2.90 2.29
CA LYS A 31 -4.16 -4.01 3.23
C LYS A 31 -3.33 -5.24 2.83
N PRO A 32 -3.21 -6.29 3.66
CA PRO A 32 -2.40 -7.45 3.31
C PRO A 32 -2.79 -8.09 1.98
N SER A 33 -4.09 -8.17 1.68
CA SER A 33 -4.59 -8.70 0.41
C SER A 33 -4.36 -7.78 -0.81
N SER A 34 -3.98 -6.51 -0.61
CA SER A 34 -3.58 -5.62 -1.71
C SER A 34 -2.13 -5.82 -2.16
N PHE A 35 -1.36 -6.73 -1.54
CA PHE A 35 0.00 -7.04 -1.92
C PHE A 35 0.12 -8.51 -2.35
N LEU A 36 0.28 -8.73 -3.65
CA LEU A 36 0.51 -10.05 -4.21
C LEU A 36 2.01 -10.36 -4.20
N ILE A 37 2.35 -11.60 -3.84
CA ILE A 37 3.73 -12.09 -3.85
C ILE A 37 3.88 -13.11 -4.96
N LYS A 38 4.81 -12.85 -5.88
CA LYS A 38 5.17 -13.77 -6.98
C LYS A 38 6.59 -14.26 -6.80
N GLU A 39 6.78 -15.58 -6.87
CA GLU A 39 8.11 -16.17 -7.00
C GLU A 39 8.64 -15.97 -8.42
N ILE A 40 9.89 -15.52 -8.51
CA ILE A 40 10.63 -15.28 -9.73
C ILE A 40 11.81 -16.24 -9.71
N GLN A 41 11.80 -17.18 -10.64
CA GLN A 41 12.93 -18.07 -10.88
C GLN A 41 14.11 -17.25 -11.39
N SER A 42 15.25 -17.41 -10.73
CA SER A 42 16.52 -16.82 -11.18
C SER A 42 17.44 -17.94 -11.59
N SER A 43 18.12 -17.79 -12.73
CA SER A 43 19.18 -18.69 -13.22
C SER A 43 20.32 -18.90 -12.23
N ASN A 44 20.42 -18.06 -11.19
CA ASN A 44 21.55 -17.99 -10.28
C ASN A 44 21.24 -18.67 -8.92
N SER A 45 20.45 -19.74 -8.93
CA SER A 45 20.19 -20.64 -7.79
C SER A 45 19.43 -20.08 -6.58
N SER A 46 19.09 -18.78 -6.55
CA SER A 46 18.26 -18.18 -5.49
C SER A 46 16.89 -17.75 -6.02
N ASN A 47 15.81 -18.38 -5.53
CA ASN A 47 14.44 -17.90 -5.78
C ASN A 47 14.29 -16.48 -5.23
N ARG A 48 13.86 -15.55 -6.09
CA ARG A 48 13.55 -14.16 -5.73
C ARG A 48 12.04 -14.00 -5.65
N TYR A 49 11.58 -13.06 -4.83
CA TYR A 49 10.15 -12.74 -4.73
C TYR A 49 9.91 -11.29 -5.11
N ALA A 50 8.88 -11.06 -5.92
CA ALA A 50 8.35 -9.73 -6.21
C ALA A 50 7.06 -9.49 -5.45
N VAL A 51 6.94 -8.33 -4.82
CA VAL A 51 5.70 -7.81 -4.25
C VAL A 51 5.05 -6.85 -5.25
N LYS A 52 3.76 -7.04 -5.50
CA LYS A 52 2.97 -6.22 -6.46
C LYS A 52 1.72 -5.69 -5.79
N ILE A 53 1.44 -4.41 -5.98
CA ILE A 53 0.23 -3.75 -5.47
C ILE A 53 -0.95 -4.10 -6.38
N THR A 54 -2.12 -4.34 -5.78
CA THR A 54 -3.40 -4.63 -6.45
C THR A 54 -4.56 -3.93 -5.72
N ASP A 55 -5.80 -4.12 -6.20
CA ASP A 55 -7.05 -3.57 -5.63
C ASP A 55 -7.15 -2.03 -5.74
N PHE A 56 -6.85 -1.51 -6.94
CA PHE A 56 -6.91 -0.09 -7.31
C PHE A 56 -8.33 0.48 -7.44
N ARG A 57 -9.36 -0.28 -7.07
CA ARG A 57 -10.78 0.12 -7.25
C ARG A 57 -11.12 1.44 -6.56
N LEU A 58 -10.47 1.71 -5.44
CA LEU A 58 -10.67 2.93 -4.65
C LEU A 58 -9.59 3.99 -4.91
N SER A 59 -8.62 3.69 -5.78
CA SER A 59 -7.52 4.59 -6.06
C SER A 59 -7.98 5.82 -6.83
N ARG A 60 -7.33 6.94 -6.57
CA ARG A 60 -7.63 8.23 -7.19
C ARG A 60 -6.36 8.95 -7.57
N GLN A 61 -6.39 9.60 -8.72
CA GLN A 61 -5.39 10.61 -9.07
C GLN A 61 -5.75 11.92 -8.36
N LEU A 62 -4.76 12.58 -7.77
CA LEU A 62 -4.88 13.90 -7.22
C LEU A 62 -4.85 14.90 -8.38
N ASP A 63 -6.03 15.41 -8.75
CA ASP A 63 -6.13 16.59 -9.61
C ASP A 63 -5.74 17.82 -8.78
N GLN A 64 -4.97 18.75 -9.35
CA GLN A 64 -4.67 20.03 -8.70
C GLN A 64 -5.98 20.76 -8.40
N GLY A 65 -6.36 20.84 -7.12
CA GLY A 65 -7.51 21.61 -6.64
C GLY A 65 -8.80 20.84 -6.35
N LYS A 66 -8.81 19.49 -6.39
CA LYS A 66 -9.96 18.70 -5.92
C LYS A 66 -9.64 17.92 -4.65
N ASP A 67 -10.39 18.21 -3.60
CA ASP A 67 -10.39 17.41 -2.37
C ASP A 67 -10.97 16.02 -2.67
N LEU A 68 -10.24 14.97 -2.25
CA LEU A 68 -10.76 13.61 -2.31
C LEU A 68 -11.83 13.44 -1.22
N SER A 69 -13.11 13.49 -1.61
CA SER A 69 -14.22 13.20 -0.71
C SER A 69 -14.46 11.68 -0.55
N GLY A 70 -15.14 11.33 0.54
CA GLY A 70 -15.67 9.98 0.81
C GLY A 70 -14.93 9.20 1.89
N THR A 71 -15.69 8.45 2.68
CA THR A 71 -15.21 7.47 3.66
C THR A 71 -14.61 6.29 2.90
N VAL A 72 -13.30 6.11 2.97
CA VAL A 72 -12.63 5.11 2.14
C VAL A 72 -11.52 4.42 2.92
N ALA A 73 -11.76 3.13 3.17
CA ALA A 73 -10.80 2.10 3.50
C ALA A 73 -11.56 0.76 3.63
N SER A 74 -10.82 -0.36 3.64
CA SER A 74 -11.37 -1.63 4.12
C SER A 74 -11.41 -1.61 5.65
N GLU A 75 -12.41 -2.25 6.26
CA GLU A 75 -12.55 -2.36 7.73
C GLU A 75 -11.24 -2.82 8.39
N GLY A 76 -10.78 -2.09 9.41
CA GLY A 76 -9.51 -2.34 10.11
C GLY A 76 -8.25 -1.75 9.45
N TRP A 77 -8.36 -1.14 8.26
CA TRP A 77 -7.24 -0.58 7.49
C TRP A 77 -7.46 0.90 7.17
N GLU A 78 -7.84 1.68 8.17
CA GLU A 78 -8.30 3.07 7.98
C GLU A 78 -7.41 4.08 8.72
N ALA A 79 -7.00 5.13 8.01
CA ALA A 79 -6.35 6.28 8.61
C ALA A 79 -7.35 7.10 9.44
N PRO A 80 -6.93 7.76 10.54
CA PRO A 80 -7.84 8.53 11.40
C PRO A 80 -8.54 9.69 10.69
N GLU A 81 -7.89 10.31 9.70
CA GLU A 81 -8.47 11.33 8.83
C GLU A 81 -9.62 10.81 7.96
N SER A 82 -9.65 9.51 7.62
CA SER A 82 -10.71 8.90 6.80
C SER A 82 -12.09 8.96 7.46
N ARG A 83 -12.15 9.16 8.79
CA ARG A 83 -13.38 9.26 9.57
C ARG A 83 -13.91 10.70 9.68
N ARG A 84 -13.22 11.68 9.11
CA ARG A 84 -13.59 13.10 9.19
C ARG A 84 -14.24 13.53 7.87
N GLU A 85 -15.51 13.91 7.91
CA GLU A 85 -16.34 14.19 6.72
C GLU A 85 -15.86 15.34 5.81
N LYS A 86 -14.87 16.13 6.25
CA LYS A 86 -14.43 17.36 5.56
C LYS A 86 -12.92 17.49 5.42
N GLN A 87 -12.14 16.44 5.68
CA GLN A 87 -10.69 16.51 5.45
C GLN A 87 -10.35 16.02 4.05
N PRO A 88 -9.59 16.81 3.26
CA PRO A 88 -9.03 16.30 2.03
C PRO A 88 -8.12 15.12 2.34
N LEU A 89 -8.34 14.02 1.62
CA LEU A 89 -7.48 12.85 1.75
C LEU A 89 -6.26 13.04 0.85
N HIS A 90 -5.10 12.85 1.46
CA HIS A 90 -3.80 12.99 0.79
C HIS A 90 -3.05 11.66 0.77
N GLN A 91 -1.90 11.65 0.13
CA GLN A 91 -0.96 10.51 0.10
C GLN A 91 -0.58 10.02 1.50
N SER A 92 -0.62 10.89 2.52
CA SER A 92 -0.40 10.54 3.93
C SER A 92 -1.32 9.43 4.45
N LEU A 93 -2.52 9.31 3.90
CA LEU A 93 -3.47 8.24 4.24
C LEU A 93 -2.86 6.86 3.96
N ASP A 94 -2.27 6.68 2.77
CA ASP A 94 -1.62 5.42 2.42
C ASP A 94 -0.40 5.16 3.32
N VAL A 95 0.31 6.21 3.74
CA VAL A 95 1.48 6.10 4.63
C VAL A 95 1.07 5.62 6.02
N PHE A 96 -0.03 6.16 6.58
CA PHE A 96 -0.56 5.69 7.86
C PHE A 96 -0.94 4.21 7.78
N ILE A 97 -1.71 3.83 6.75
CA ILE A 97 -2.19 2.45 6.58
C ILE A 97 -1.02 1.50 6.26
N LEU A 98 0.01 1.98 5.55
CA LEU A 98 1.27 1.25 5.36
C LEU A 98 1.97 1.00 6.71
N GLY A 99 1.90 1.93 7.66
CA GLY A 99 2.35 1.72 9.05
C GLY A 99 1.60 0.58 9.75
N CYS A 100 0.27 0.51 9.59
CA CYS A 100 -0.52 -0.64 10.06
C CYS A 100 -0.10 -1.95 9.38
N PHE A 101 0.22 -1.90 8.08
CA PHE A 101 0.70 -3.07 7.34
C PHE A 101 2.09 -3.52 7.83
N TYR A 102 2.97 -2.58 8.14
CA TYR A 102 4.25 -2.85 8.78
C TYR A 102 4.07 -3.58 10.11
N HIS A 103 3.17 -3.09 10.96
CA HIS A 103 2.84 -3.75 12.22
C HIS A 103 2.39 -5.20 11.99
N TYR A 104 1.37 -5.41 11.15
CA TYR A 104 0.86 -6.73 10.79
C TYR A 104 1.96 -7.70 10.31
N VAL A 105 2.81 -7.27 9.36
CA VAL A 105 3.88 -8.12 8.82
C VAL A 105 4.93 -8.48 9.88
N LEU A 106 5.19 -7.60 10.85
CA LEU A 106 6.22 -7.80 11.87
C LEU A 106 5.72 -8.57 13.09
N THR A 107 4.42 -8.52 13.40
CA THR A 107 3.87 -9.16 14.60
C THR A 107 3.06 -10.41 14.33
N GLY A 108 2.52 -10.59 13.11
CA GLY A 108 1.59 -11.66 12.78
C GLY A 108 0.18 -11.35 13.26
#